data_AF-A0A4R4NUH7-F1
#
_entry.id   AF-A0A4R4NUH7-F1
#
_cell.length_a   1.000
_cell.length_b   1.000
_cell.length_c   1.000
_cell.angle_alpha   90.00
_cell.angle_beta   90.00
_cell.angle_gamma   90.00
#
_symmetry.space_group_name_H-M   'P 1'
#
loop_
_entity.id
_entity.type
_entity.pdbx_description
1 polymer ?
#
loop_
_entity_poly.entity_id
_entity_poly.type
_entity_poly.pdbx_seq_one_letter_code
_entity_poly.pdbx_strand_id
1 'polypeptide(L)'
;MRGYVDGRFEDVDIDTGLVELARLTAERAAKWESVLLLGSRETIDAGREWNTIIFDLSDFASGNRRTTPAEWDECYRAAGAARDRFYECARKDLEV
;
A
#
# COMPACT_ATOMS: atom_id res chain seq x y z
N MET A 1 -12.90 7.93 12.94
CA MET A 1 -12.67 6.77 12.03
C MET A 1 -11.67 5.86 12.73
N ARG A 2 -11.71 4.54 12.54
CA ARG A 2 -10.70 3.67 13.17
C ARG A 2 -9.41 3.68 12.32
N GLY A 3 -8.35 4.28 12.83
CA GLY A 3 -7.01 4.35 12.21
C GLY A 3 -6.03 3.38 12.87
N TYR A 4 -4.87 3.15 12.24
CA TYR A 4 -3.80 2.32 12.81
C TYR A 4 -2.63 3.19 13.25
N VAL A 5 -2.43 3.30 14.56
CA VAL A 5 -1.40 4.14 15.21
C VAL A 5 -0.61 3.26 16.18
N ASP A 6 0.71 3.32 16.16
CA ASP A 6 1.61 2.57 17.07
C ASP A 6 1.26 1.08 17.27
N GLY A 7 0.84 0.40 16.20
CA GLY A 7 0.55 -1.02 16.26
C GLY A 7 -0.89 -1.37 16.67
N ARG A 8 -1.78 -0.38 16.83
CA ARG A 8 -3.13 -0.55 17.36
C ARG A 8 -4.17 0.16 16.53
N PHE A 9 -5.38 -0.41 16.50
CA PHE A 9 -6.54 0.21 15.87
C PHE A 9 -7.25 1.13 16.85
N GLU A 10 -7.10 2.44 16.67
CA GLU A 10 -7.59 3.49 17.55
C GLU A 10 -8.61 4.40 16.83
N ASP A 11 -9.43 5.11 17.59
CA ASP A 11 -10.28 6.15 17.01
C ASP A 11 -9.43 7.38 16.70
N VAL A 12 -9.33 7.69 15.41
CA VAL A 12 -8.55 8.78 14.85
C VAL A 12 -9.50 9.73 14.12
N ASP A 13 -9.35 11.02 14.34
CA ASP A 13 -10.03 12.03 13.54
C ASP A 13 -9.45 12.10 12.12
N ILE A 14 -10.17 12.73 11.19
CA ILE A 14 -9.78 12.71 9.78
C ILE A 14 -8.44 13.42 9.55
N ASP A 15 -8.20 14.55 10.21
CA ASP A 15 -6.99 15.35 10.00
C ASP A 15 -5.75 14.60 10.49
N THR A 16 -5.83 14.00 11.69
CA THR A 16 -4.76 13.14 12.21
C THR A 16 -4.53 11.93 11.29
N GLY A 17 -5.61 11.32 10.77
CA GLY A 17 -5.52 10.20 9.85
C GLY A 17 -4.80 10.54 8.53
N LEU A 18 -5.04 11.73 7.98
CA LEU A 18 -4.37 12.21 6.78
C LEU A 18 -2.88 12.51 7.00
N VAL A 19 -2.53 13.08 8.16
CA VAL A 19 -1.13 13.31 8.54
C VAL A 19 -0.37 11.98 8.65
N GLU A 20 -0.96 11.00 9.33
CA GLU A 20 -0.36 9.67 9.46
C GLU A 20 -0.28 8.94 8.12
N LEU A 21 -1.29 9.06 7.26
CA LEU A 21 -1.26 8.50 5.90
C LEU A 21 -0.09 9.06 5.10
N ALA A 22 0.13 10.38 5.13
CA ALA A 22 1.25 11.02 4.45
C ALA A 22 2.60 10.53 4.99
N ARG A 23 2.76 10.48 6.32
CA ARG A 23 3.97 9.99 6.99
C ARG A 23 4.28 8.54 6.60
N LEU A 24 3.30 7.65 6.69
CA LEU A 24 3.44 6.23 6.36
C LEU A 24 3.67 5.99 4.86
N THR A 25 3.09 6.83 4.00
CA THR A 25 3.33 6.76 2.55
C THR A 25 4.80 7.11 2.22
N ALA A 26 5.35 8.14 2.86
CA ALA A 26 6.77 8.49 2.71
C ALA A 26 7.70 7.40 3.28
N GLU A 27 7.38 6.85 4.45
CA GLU A 27 8.13 5.76 5.06
C GLU A 27 8.11 4.49 4.19
N ARG A 28 6.95 4.15 3.61
CA ARG A 28 6.81 3.04 2.64
C ARG A 28 7.72 3.28 1.45
N ALA A 29 7.69 4.47 0.84
CA ALA A 29 8.50 4.79 -0.34
C ALA A 29 10.00 4.61 -0.07
N ALA A 30 10.49 5.07 1.09
CA ALA A 30 11.89 4.92 1.49
C ALA A 30 12.28 3.45 1.71
N LYS A 31 11.45 2.67 2.42
CA LYS A 31 11.72 1.24 2.68
C LYS A 31 11.61 0.39 1.41
N TRP A 32 10.80 0.84 0.45
CA TRP A 32 10.52 0.10 -0.77
C TRP A 32 11.75 -0.07 -1.66
N GLU A 33 12.67 0.89 -1.68
CA GLU A 33 13.92 0.78 -2.45
C GLU A 33 14.75 -0.43 -2.02
N SER A 34 14.79 -0.76 -0.72
CA SER A 34 15.51 -1.94 -0.22
C SER A 34 14.88 -3.26 -0.69
N VAL A 35 13.55 -3.32 -0.81
CA VAL A 35 12.82 -4.51 -1.28
C VAL A 35 13.14 -4.80 -2.75
N LEU A 36 13.30 -3.75 -3.57
CA LEU A 36 13.60 -3.87 -4.99
C LEU A 36 15.01 -4.40 -5.29
N LEU A 37 15.93 -4.36 -4.33
CA LEU A 37 17.32 -4.76 -4.54
C LEU A 37 17.57 -6.25 -4.25
N LEU A 38 16.61 -6.95 -3.64
CA LEU A 38 16.81 -8.30 -3.10
C LEU A 38 15.88 -9.36 -3.73
N GLY A 39 14.86 -8.95 -4.50
CA GLY A 39 13.94 -9.88 -5.16
C GLY A 39 14.42 -10.34 -6.53
N SER A 40 13.90 -11.47 -7.01
CA SER A 40 13.96 -11.82 -8.43
C SER A 40 13.21 -10.80 -9.27
N ARG A 41 13.42 -10.84 -10.59
CA ARG A 41 12.68 -9.95 -11.52
C ARG A 41 11.17 -10.07 -11.37
N GLU A 42 10.67 -11.28 -11.13
CA GLU A 42 9.24 -11.56 -10.95
C GLU A 42 8.70 -10.88 -9.68
N THR A 43 9.43 -11.01 -8.57
CA THR A 43 9.10 -10.35 -7.28
C THR A 43 9.18 -8.83 -7.38
N ILE A 44 10.18 -8.30 -8.08
CA ILE A 44 10.33 -6.86 -8.32
C ILE A 44 9.15 -6.31 -9.13
N ASP A 45 8.77 -6.99 -10.21
CA ASP A 45 7.66 -6.54 -11.06
C ASP A 45 6.32 -6.58 -10.30
N ALA A 46 6.04 -7.68 -9.59
CA ALA A 46 4.84 -7.81 -8.75
C ALA A 46 4.79 -6.76 -7.63
N GLY A 47 5.94 -6.48 -7.01
CA GLY A 47 6.03 -5.45 -5.99
C GLY A 47 5.80 -4.03 -6.55
N ARG A 48 6.36 -3.72 -7.73
CA ARG A 48 6.13 -2.41 -8.37
C ARG A 48 4.67 -2.19 -8.68
N GLU A 49 4.00 -3.20 -9.24
CA GLU A 49 2.56 -3.18 -9.50
C GLU A 49 1.77 -2.88 -8.21
N TRP A 50 2.07 -3.61 -7.13
CA TRP A 50 1.42 -3.37 -5.85
C TRP A 50 1.65 -1.95 -5.31
N ASN A 51 2.90 -1.45 -5.35
CA ASN A 51 3.21 -0.11 -4.84
C ASN A 51 2.51 1.00 -5.65
N THR A 52 2.42 0.85 -6.98
CA THR A 52 1.65 1.77 -7.82
C THR A 52 0.18 1.82 -7.40
N ILE A 53 -0.46 0.67 -7.20
CA ILE A 53 -1.89 0.65 -6.83
C ILE A 53 -2.10 1.23 -5.42
N ILE A 54 -1.19 0.97 -4.46
CA ILE A 54 -1.28 1.58 -3.13
C ILE A 54 -1.08 3.10 -3.20
N PHE A 55 -0.24 3.61 -4.09
CA PHE A 55 -0.12 5.04 -4.31
C PHE A 55 -1.44 5.66 -4.75
N ASP A 56 -2.13 5.04 -5.72
CA ASP A 56 -3.46 5.48 -6.17
C ASP A 56 -4.48 5.45 -5.02
N LEU A 57 -4.46 4.39 -4.19
CA LEU A 57 -5.34 4.26 -3.04
C LEU A 57 -5.07 5.35 -1.97
N SER A 58 -3.80 5.68 -1.71
CA SER A 58 -3.41 6.80 -0.83
C SER A 58 -3.90 8.14 -1.38
N ASP A 59 -3.83 8.35 -2.70
CA ASP A 59 -4.26 9.58 -3.35
C ASP A 59 -5.78 9.76 -3.29
N PHE A 60 -6.54 8.67 -3.49
CA PHE A 60 -7.99 8.64 -3.30
C PHE A 60 -8.35 8.97 -1.85
N ALA A 61 -7.68 8.33 -0.88
CA ALA A 61 -7.94 8.54 0.54
C ALA A 61 -7.65 9.98 0.98
N SER A 62 -6.66 10.61 0.35
CA SER A 62 -6.28 12.00 0.64
C SER A 62 -7.23 13.05 0.02
N GLY A 63 -8.17 12.62 -0.82
CA GLY A 63 -9.10 13.54 -1.49
C GLY A 63 -8.46 14.37 -2.61
N ASN A 64 -7.20 14.10 -2.98
CA ASN A 64 -6.49 14.77 -4.07
C ASN A 64 -7.12 14.50 -5.43
N ARG A 65 -7.77 13.34 -5.56
CA ARG A 65 -8.50 12.92 -6.75
C ARG A 65 -9.95 12.60 -6.41
N ARG A 66 -10.88 13.20 -7.17
CA ARG A 66 -12.30 12.82 -7.11
C ARG A 66 -12.45 11.36 -7.53
N THR A 67 -13.15 10.60 -6.69
CA THR A 67 -13.30 9.15 -6.80
C THR A 67 -14.72 8.78 -6.40
N THR A 68 -15.30 7.82 -7.10
CA THR A 68 -16.59 7.21 -6.77
C THR A 68 -16.39 6.02 -5.81
N PRO A 69 -17.42 5.64 -5.03
CA PRO A 69 -17.33 4.44 -4.19
C PRO A 69 -16.95 3.17 -4.96
N ALA A 70 -17.40 3.04 -6.21
CA ALA A 70 -17.07 1.90 -7.06
C ALA A 70 -15.59 1.86 -7.46
N GLU A 71 -15.02 3.01 -7.84
CA GLU A 71 -13.59 3.14 -8.16
C GLU A 71 -12.71 2.89 -6.92
N TRP A 72 -13.16 3.33 -5.75
CA TRP A 72 -12.50 3.00 -4.48
C TRP A 72 -12.47 1.49 -4.23
N ASP A 73 -13.63 0.83 -4.32
CA ASP A 73 -13.74 -0.62 -4.07
C ASP A 73 -12.94 -1.45 -5.08
N GLU A 74 -12.88 -1.00 -6.33
CA GLU A 74 -12.03 -1.60 -7.36
C GLU A 74 -10.54 -1.46 -7.02
N CYS A 75 -10.09 -0.24 -6.72
CA CYS A 75 -8.70 0.02 -6.34
C CYS A 75 -8.29 -0.75 -5.08
N TYR A 76 -9.15 -0.79 -4.07
CA TYR A 76 -8.91 -1.54 -2.83
C TYR A 76 -8.76 -3.05 -3.08
N ARG A 77 -9.62 -3.65 -3.92
CA ARG A 77 -9.50 -5.07 -4.30
C ARG A 77 -8.25 -5.33 -5.13
N ALA A 78 -7.93 -4.45 -6.08
CA ALA A 78 -6.72 -4.55 -6.89
C ALA A 78 -5.46 -4.49 -6.03
N ALA A 79 -5.43 -3.60 -5.02
CA ALA A 79 -4.33 -3.52 -4.06
C ALA A 79 -4.15 -4.83 -3.29
N GLY A 80 -5.25 -5.45 -2.86
CA GLY A 80 -5.25 -6.76 -2.20
C GLY A 80 -4.68 -7.87 -3.10
N ALA A 81 -5.17 -7.97 -4.34
CA ALA A 81 -4.70 -8.98 -5.29
C ALA A 81 -3.21 -8.81 -5.64
N ALA A 82 -2.76 -7.56 -5.86
CA ALA A 82 -1.36 -7.28 -6.16
C ALA A 82 -0.43 -7.57 -4.96
N ARG A 83 -0.88 -7.29 -3.74
CA ARG A 83 -0.18 -7.69 -2.51
C ARG A 83 -0.01 -9.21 -2.44
N ASP A 84 -1.08 -9.94 -2.68
CA ASP A 84 -1.07 -11.40 -2.57
C ASP A 84 -0.10 -12.00 -3.61
N ARG A 85 -0.13 -11.50 -4.86
CA ARG A 85 0.84 -11.85 -5.90
C ARG A 85 2.28 -11.53 -5.51
N PHE A 86 2.53 -10.34 -4.96
CA PHE A 86 3.87 -9.98 -4.48
C PHE A 86 4.37 -10.96 -3.40
N TYR A 87 3.51 -11.32 -2.45
CA TYR A 87 3.88 -12.28 -1.41
C TYR A 87 4.10 -13.69 -1.95
N GLU A 88 3.33 -14.13 -2.96
CA GLU A 88 3.58 -15.40 -3.63
C GLU A 88 4.98 -15.44 -4.28
N CYS A 89 5.33 -14.40 -5.04
CA CYS A 89 6.65 -14.29 -5.67
C CYS A 89 7.78 -14.21 -4.62
N ALA A 90 7.61 -13.37 -3.60
CA ALA A 90 8.60 -13.21 -2.54
C ALA A 90 8.81 -14.49 -1.72
N ARG A 91 7.73 -15.22 -1.40
CA ARG A 91 7.80 -16.50 -0.69
C ARG A 91 8.53 -17.56 -1.50
N LYS A 92 8.26 -17.62 -2.81
CA LYS A 92 8.97 -18.50 -3.74
C LYS A 92 10.47 -18.19 -3.79
N ASP A 93 10.86 -16.91 -3.84
CA ASP A 93 12.27 -16.49 -3.81
C ASP A 93 12.96 -16.84 -2.48
N LEU A 94 12.22 -16.78 -1.37
CA LEU A 94 12.71 -17.07 -0.01
C LEU A 94 12.58 -18.54 0.39
N GLU A 95 11.98 -19.38 -0.46
CA GLU A 95 11.71 -20.81 -0.22
C GLU A 95 10.88 -21.08 1.07
N VAL A 96 9.86 -20.23 1.35
CA VAL A 96 8.98 -20.32 2.54
C VAL A 96 7.49 -20.37 2.22
#